data_AF-A0A956VQF3-F1
#
_entry.id   AF-A0A956VQF3-F1
#
_cell.length_a   1.000
_cell.length_b   1.000
_cell.length_c   1.000
_cell.angle_alpha   90.00
_cell.angle_beta   90.00
_cell.angle_gamma   90.00
#
_symmetry.space_group_name_H-M   'P 1'
#
loop_
_entity.id
_entity.type
_entity.pdbx_description
1 polymer ?
#
loop_
_entity_poly.entity_id
_entity_poly.type
_entity_poly.pdbx_seq_one_letter_code
_entity_poly.pdbx_strand_id
1 'polypeptide(L)'
;SRLDPSNGLCLNALHDRAFERGLIVVDDSYTLRVAPLLRRDDPVVQDWLVRFDGTPLRFPSDSPPGMGYLRRHRSRFEWAASL
;
A
#
# COMPACT_ATOMS: atom_id res chain seq x y z
N SER A 1 -19.66 2.66 6.64
CA SER A 1 -20.12 3.52 5.53
C SER A 1 -18.89 4.01 4.77
N ARG A 2 -19.01 4.36 3.48
CA ARG A 2 -17.93 4.87 2.59
C ARG A 2 -17.36 6.25 3.01
N LEU A 3 -17.63 6.70 4.24
CA LEU A 3 -17.39 8.05 4.76
C LEU A 3 -16.62 8.04 6.08
N ASP A 4 -15.93 6.95 6.40
CA ASP A 4 -14.97 6.94 7.50
C ASP A 4 -13.68 7.65 7.02
N PRO A 5 -13.31 8.81 7.58
CA PRO A 5 -12.08 9.51 7.20
C PRO A 5 -10.83 8.66 7.45
N SER A 6 -10.89 7.67 8.37
CA SER A 6 -9.83 6.69 8.61
C SER A 6 -9.78 5.57 7.57
N ASN A 7 -10.65 5.57 6.56
CA ASN A 7 -10.61 4.64 5.42
C ASN A 7 -9.97 5.26 4.16
N GLY A 8 -9.53 6.53 4.22
CA GLY A 8 -8.89 7.21 3.10
C GLY A 8 -7.37 7.15 3.16
N LEU A 9 -6.74 6.60 2.12
CA LEU A 9 -5.33 6.85 1.81
C LEU A 9 -5.28 7.87 0.67
N CYS A 10 -4.71 9.05 0.91
CA CYS A 10 -4.47 10.02 -0.15
C CYS A 10 -3.25 9.59 -0.97
N LEU A 11 -3.49 8.93 -2.09
CA LEU A 11 -2.47 8.48 -3.03
C LEU A 11 -2.59 9.26 -4.35
N ASN A 12 -1.48 9.40 -5.08
CA ASN A 12 -1.56 9.86 -6.46
C ASN A 12 -2.20 8.75 -7.33
N ALA A 13 -2.64 9.11 -8.54
CA ALA A 13 -3.39 8.19 -9.41
C ALA A 13 -2.62 6.90 -9.78
N LEU A 14 -1.29 6.92 -9.78
CA LEU A 14 -0.47 5.73 -10.04
C LEU A 14 -0.50 4.77 -8.85
N HIS A 15 -0.21 5.29 -7.65
CA HIS A 15 -0.17 4.49 -6.43
C HIS A 15 -1.57 3.99 -6.05
N ASP A 16 -2.62 4.78 -6.29
CA ASP A 16 -4.01 4.36 -6.08
C ASP A 16 -4.35 3.11 -6.91
N ARG A 17 -4.06 3.14 -8.22
CA ARG A 17 -4.24 1.97 -9.09
C ARG A 17 -3.36 0.78 -8.71
N ALA A 18 -2.14 1.04 -8.25
CA ALA A 18 -1.25 -0.02 -7.78
C ALA A 18 -1.77 -0.66 -6.49
N PHE A 19 -2.33 0.15 -5.58
CA PHE A 19 -2.91 -0.30 -4.32
C PHE A 19 -4.14 -1.17 -4.58
N GLU A 20 -5.10 -0.69 -5.37
CA GLU A 20 -6.33 -1.43 -5.74
C GLU A 20 -6.04 -2.79 -6.40
N ARG A 21 -4.90 -2.91 -7.08
CA ARG A 21 -4.45 -4.16 -7.73
C ARG A 21 -3.58 -5.05 -6.84
N GLY A 22 -3.28 -4.64 -5.61
CA GLY A 22 -2.39 -5.36 -4.70
C GLY A 22 -0.95 -5.43 -5.21
N LEU A 23 -0.55 -4.48 -6.03
CA LEU A 23 0.83 -4.30 -6.47
C LEU A 23 1.66 -3.59 -5.39
N ILE A 24 1.01 -2.75 -4.61
CA ILE A 24 1.52 -2.20 -3.36
C ILE A 24 0.50 -2.44 -2.25
N VAL A 25 0.98 -2.69 -1.04
CA VAL A 25 0.16 -2.85 0.16
C VAL A 25 0.84 -2.13 1.33
N VAL A 26 0.13 -2.02 2.45
CA VAL A 26 0.65 -1.46 3.70
C VAL A 26 0.65 -2.56 4.76
N ASP A 27 1.79 -2.78 5.39
CA ASP A 27 1.95 -3.79 6.44
C ASP A 27 1.50 -3.28 7.82
N ASP A 28 1.58 -4.15 8.83
CA ASP A 28 1.18 -3.81 10.20
C ASP A 28 2.01 -2.72 10.87
N SER A 29 3.16 -2.37 10.28
CA SER A 29 4.04 -1.28 10.73
C SER A 29 3.79 0.01 9.94
N TYR A 30 2.67 0.11 9.23
CA TYR A 30 2.37 1.20 8.29
C TYR A 30 3.48 1.42 7.25
N THR A 31 4.15 0.33 6.85
CA THR A 31 5.22 0.38 5.87
C THR A 31 4.72 -0.10 4.52
N LEU A 32 5.08 0.63 3.46
CA LEU A 32 4.73 0.25 2.10
C LEU A 32 5.49 -1.01 1.71
N ARG A 33 4.78 -1.99 1.14
CA ARG A 33 5.34 -3.23 0.61
C ARG A 33 4.97 -3.39 -0.84
N VAL A 34 5.93 -3.80 -1.66
CA VAL A 34 5.74 -3.98 -3.10
C VAL A 34 5.64 -5.47 -3.44
N ALA A 35 4.71 -5.81 -4.33
CA ALA A 35 4.49 -7.18 -4.76
C ALA A 35 5.78 -7.79 -5.34
N PRO A 36 6.16 -9.03 -4.96
CA PRO A 36 7.35 -9.69 -5.49
C PRO A 36 7.36 -9.79 -7.02
N LEU A 37 6.19 -9.88 -7.65
CA LEU A 37 6.03 -9.92 -9.10
C LEU A 37 6.57 -8.65 -9.81
N LEU A 38 6.60 -7.51 -9.12
CA LEU A 38 7.10 -6.24 -9.67
C LEU A 38 8.62 -6.10 -9.60
N ARG A 39 9.34 -7.04 -8.98
CA ARG A 39 10.81 -7.02 -8.91
C ARG A 39 11.50 -7.36 -10.25
N ARG A 40 10.85 -7.09 -11.39
CA ARG A 40 11.45 -7.24 -12.72
C ARG A 40 12.26 -5.99 -13.07
N ASP A 41 13.21 -6.15 -13.99
CA ASP A 41 14.16 -5.13 -14.43
C ASP A 41 13.54 -4.04 -15.33
N ASP A 42 12.26 -3.67 -15.14
CA ASP A 42 11.69 -2.51 -15.81
C ASP A 42 12.09 -1.24 -15.03
N PRO A 43 12.93 -0.35 -15.61
CA PRO A 43 13.44 0.82 -14.89
C PRO A 43 12.34 1.78 -14.44
N VAL A 44 11.23 1.84 -15.17
CA VAL A 44 10.08 2.70 -14.83
C VAL A 44 9.36 2.13 -13.61
N VAL A 45 9.12 0.83 -13.57
CA VAL A 45 8.51 0.17 -12.40
C VAL A 45 9.41 0.30 -11.18
N GLN A 46 10.73 0.22 -11.36
CA GLN A 46 11.70 0.40 -10.29
C GLN A 46 11.61 1.80 -9.68
N ASP A 47 11.65 2.85 -10.51
CA ASP A 47 11.66 4.24 -10.02
C ASP A 47 10.30 4.68 -9.46
N TRP A 48 9.19 4.18 -9.99
CA TRP A 48 7.87 4.65 -9.58
C TRP A 48 7.19 3.81 -8.50
N LEU A 49 7.58 2.56 -8.29
CA LEU A 49 6.96 1.66 -7.30
C LEU A 49 8.00 0.99 -6.39
N VAL A 50 8.94 0.23 -6.97
CA VAL A 50 9.82 -0.65 -6.17
C VAL A 50 10.72 0.14 -5.23
N ARG A 51 11.19 1.32 -5.63
CA ARG A 51 12.03 2.17 -4.77
C ARG A 51 11.37 2.58 -3.45
N PHE A 52 10.04 2.48 -3.35
CA PHE A 52 9.28 2.83 -2.15
C PHE A 52 9.03 1.60 -1.25
N ASP A 53 9.43 0.39 -1.65
CA ASP A 53 9.36 -0.81 -0.80
C ASP A 53 10.13 -0.57 0.51
N GLY A 54 9.50 -0.88 1.65
CA GLY A 54 10.08 -0.65 2.97
C GLY A 54 9.97 0.79 3.48
N THR A 55 9.32 1.70 2.75
CA THR A 55 9.13 3.09 3.20
C THR A 55 7.97 3.19 4.21
N PRO A 56 8.19 3.72 5.43
CA PRO A 56 7.11 3.99 6.37
C PRO A 56 6.23 5.13 5.85
N LEU A 57 4.91 4.95 5.92
CA LEU A 57 3.96 6.00 5.61
C LEU A 57 4.00 7.11 6.65
N ARG A 58 3.87 8.36 6.18
CA ARG A 58 3.77 9.54 7.05
C ARG A 58 2.33 10.03 7.03
N PHE A 59 1.76 10.24 8.21
CA PHE A 59 0.43 10.76 8.36
C PHE A 59 0.49 12.23 8.84
N PRO A 60 -0.26 13.14 8.22
CA PRO A 60 -0.27 14.56 8.60
C PRO A 60 -1.03 14.84 9.91
N SER A 61 -1.75 13.85 10.45
CA SER A 61 -2.51 13.96 11.69
C SER A 61 -2.38 12.68 12.51
N ASP A 62 -2.68 12.73 13.80
CA ASP A 62 -2.68 11.58 14.73
C ASP A 62 -3.79 10.55 14.44
N SER A 63 -4.49 10.68 13.31
CA SER A 63 -5.54 9.77 12.86
C SER A 63 -5.09 8.98 11.63
N PRO A 64 -4.23 7.95 11.80
CA PRO A 64 -3.83 7.09 10.69
C PRO A 64 -5.03 6.28 10.15
N PRO A 65 -4.91 5.69 8.95
CA PRO A 65 -5.89 4.77 8.43
C PRO A 65 -6.11 3.62 9.42
N GLY A 66 -7.36 3.17 9.57
CA GLY A 66 -7.66 2.06 10.46
C GLY A 66 -6.94 0.78 10.00
N MET A 67 -6.08 0.20 10.85
CA MET A 67 -5.31 -1.02 10.52
C MET A 67 -6.20 -2.18 10.05
N GLY A 68 -7.43 -2.29 10.56
CA GLY A 68 -8.40 -3.29 10.10
C GLY A 68 -8.77 -3.17 8.62
N TYR A 69 -8.76 -1.96 8.06
CA TYR A 69 -8.98 -1.73 6.62
C TYR A 69 -7.78 -2.16 5.79
N LEU A 70 -6.56 -1.82 6.24
CA LEU A 70 -5.31 -2.22 5.57
C LEU A 70 -5.14 -3.75 5.56
N ARG A 71 -5.40 -4.41 6.69
CA ARG A 71 -5.42 -5.88 6.81
C ARG A 71 -6.42 -6.52 5.88
N ARG A 72 -7.66 -6.01 5.85
CA ARG A 72 -8.71 -6.50 4.95
C ARG A 72 -8.31 -6.35 3.49
N HIS A 73 -7.72 -5.21 3.12
CA HIS A 73 -7.23 -4.98 1.77
C HIS A 73 -6.14 -6.00 1.39
N ARG A 74 -5.08 -6.13 2.20
CA ARG A 74 -3.97 -7.03 1.86
C ARG A 74 -4.36 -8.52 1.89
N SER A 75 -5.34 -8.91 2.70
CA SER A 75 -5.87 -10.28 2.73
C SER A 75 -6.51 -10.75 1.41
N ARG A 76 -6.80 -9.81 0.48
CA ARG A 76 -7.28 -10.13 -0.88
C ARG A 76 -6.17 -10.64 -1.79
N PHE A 77 -4.90 -10.53 -1.37
CA PHE A 77 -3.72 -10.89 -2.16
C PHE A 77 -2.88 -11.90 -1.40
N GLU A 78 -2.74 -13.11 -1.95
CA GLU A 78 -2.07 -14.24 -1.30
C GLU A 78 -0.64 -13.90 -0.84
N TRP A 79 0.11 -13.16 -1.67
CA TRP A 79 1.49 -12.77 -1.37
C TRP A 79 1.62 -11.85 -0.15
N ALA A 80 0.54 -11.14 0.21
CA ALA A 80 0.53 -10.10 1.23
C ALA A 80 -0.25 -10.48 2.49
N ALA A 81 -0.85 -11.67 2.53
CA ALA A 81 -1.74 -12.08 3.61
C ALA A 81 -1.04 -12.19 4.98
N SER A 82 0.27 -12.45 5.00
CA SER A 82 1.09 -12.62 6.21
C SER A 82 1.96 -11.42 6.57
N LEU A 83 1.92 -10.34 5.78
CA LEU A 83 2.57 -9.07 6.10
C LEU A 83 1.88 -8.37 7.27
#